data_AF-A0A960VH28-F1
#
_entry.id   AF-A0A960VH28-F1
#
_cell.length_a   1.000
_cell.length_b   1.000
_cell.length_c   1.000
_cell.angle_alpha   90.00
_cell.angle_beta   90.00
_cell.angle_gamma   90.00
#
_symmetry.space_group_name_H-M   'P 1'
#
loop_
_entity.id
_entity.type
_entity.pdbx_description
1 polymer ?
#
loop_
_entity_poly.entity_id
_entity_poly.type
_entity_poly.pdbx_seq_one_letter_code
_entity_poly.pdbx_strand_id
1 'polypeptide(L)'
;KKKTDRTLQELHDELVARGRASLTEALAVGALVEELDLSDLERALAGDLDNADIRQVYANLAKGSRNHLRAFSTRLVAQGATYTPQHLEAAAYEAIVSSDWERGPANAGRGKGHGRDGRGRGGRGQGCGNGCGAG
;
A
#
# COMPACT_ATOMS: atom_id res chain seq x y z
N LYS A 1 28.93 0.65 8.83
CA LYS A 1 28.05 -0.45 8.37
C LYS A 1 28.24 -0.57 6.87
N LYS A 2 28.82 -1.67 6.37
CA LYS A 2 29.23 -1.83 4.97
C LYS A 2 28.00 -2.07 4.08
N LYS A 3 27.77 -1.18 3.13
CA LYS A 3 27.12 -1.52 1.85
C LYS A 3 28.21 -2.23 1.04
N THR A 4 28.16 -3.55 0.91
CA THR A 4 29.12 -4.28 0.06
C THR A 4 28.40 -5.24 -0.84
N ASP A 5 27.61 -4.64 -1.73
CA ASP A 5 27.59 -5.02 -3.13
C ASP A 5 27.97 -3.74 -3.90
N ARG A 6 29.02 -3.81 -4.73
CA ARG A 6 29.53 -2.64 -5.44
C ARG A 6 28.45 -2.05 -6.35
N THR A 7 27.62 -2.91 -6.92
CA THR A 7 26.53 -2.53 -7.81
C THR A 7 25.40 -1.83 -7.05
N LEU A 8 25.05 -2.28 -5.84
CA LEU A 8 24.04 -1.60 -5.02
C LEU A 8 24.49 -0.23 -4.52
N GLN A 9 25.79 -0.07 -4.22
CA GLN A 9 26.33 1.23 -3.83
C GLN A 9 26.30 2.22 -5.01
N GLU A 10 26.67 1.76 -6.21
CA GLU A 10 26.64 2.57 -7.42
C GLU A 10 25.21 2.99 -7.78
N LEU A 11 24.26 2.04 -7.77
CA LEU A 11 22.84 2.33 -7.98
C LEU A 11 22.31 3.34 -6.96
N HIS A 12 22.65 3.17 -5.67
CA HIS A 12 22.26 4.13 -4.64
C HIS A 12 22.80 5.54 -4.94
N ASP A 13 24.09 5.66 -5.29
CA ASP A 13 24.71 6.95 -5.51
C ASP A 13 24.12 7.65 -6.74
N GLU A 14 23.79 6.88 -7.79
CA GLU A 14 23.07 7.36 -8.97
C GLU A 14 21.66 7.86 -8.61
N LEU A 15 20.87 7.05 -7.91
CA LEU A 15 19.50 7.40 -7.52
C LEU A 15 19.49 8.64 -6.59
N VAL A 16 20.45 8.75 -5.68
CA VAL A 16 20.61 9.94 -4.82
C VAL A 16 21.00 11.17 -5.64
N ALA A 17 21.93 11.05 -6.59
CA ALA A 17 22.32 12.16 -7.45
C ALA A 17 21.12 12.65 -8.28
N ARG A 18 20.37 11.72 -8.87
CA ARG A 18 19.14 12.02 -9.63
C ARG A 18 18.10 12.70 -8.76
N GLY A 19 17.78 12.13 -7.60
CA GLY A 19 16.76 12.68 -6.69
C GLY A 19 17.12 14.07 -6.13
N ARG A 20 18.40 14.43 -6.08
CA ARG A 20 18.85 15.77 -5.67
C ARG A 20 18.60 16.85 -6.73
N ALA A 21 18.31 16.48 -7.98
CA ALA A 21 18.12 17.46 -9.04
C ALA A 21 16.85 18.30 -8.87
N SER A 22 15.75 17.71 -8.42
CA SER A 22 14.49 18.42 -8.16
C SER A 22 13.51 17.59 -7.32
N LEU A 23 12.44 18.22 -6.83
CA LEU A 23 11.35 17.50 -6.16
C LEU A 23 10.72 16.44 -7.08
N THR A 24 10.47 16.77 -8.35
CA THR A 24 9.89 15.82 -9.32
C THR A 24 10.82 14.63 -9.56
N GLU A 25 12.14 14.87 -9.67
CA GLU A 25 13.11 13.78 -9.80
C GLU A 25 13.19 12.93 -8.53
N ALA A 26 13.12 13.53 -7.34
CA ALA A 26 13.06 12.78 -6.09
C ALA A 26 11.84 11.86 -6.02
N LEU A 27 10.67 12.36 -6.44
CA LEU A 27 9.44 11.58 -6.48
C LEU A 27 9.51 10.45 -7.54
N ALA A 28 10.09 10.73 -8.71
CA ALA A 28 10.30 9.74 -9.76
C ALA A 28 11.29 8.64 -9.33
N VAL A 29 12.37 9.01 -8.64
CA VAL A 29 13.29 8.05 -8.01
C VAL A 29 12.58 7.20 -6.96
N GLY A 30 11.70 7.79 -6.15
CA GLY A 30 10.87 7.06 -5.20
C GLY A 30 9.98 6.01 -5.88
N ALA A 31 9.27 6.41 -6.95
CA ALA A 31 8.47 5.48 -7.75
C ALA A 31 9.32 4.35 -8.37
N LEU A 32 10.50 4.67 -8.89
CA LEU A 32 11.43 3.70 -9.48
C LEU A 32 11.90 2.65 -8.47
N VAL A 33 12.23 3.06 -7.25
CA VAL A 33 12.62 2.12 -6.19
C VAL A 33 11.48 1.16 -5.84
N GLU A 34 10.25 1.65 -5.74
CA GLU A 34 9.10 0.78 -5.42
C GLU A 34 8.74 -0.16 -6.58
N GLU A 35 9.00 0.21 -7.83
CA GLU A 35 8.88 -0.72 -8.97
C GLU A 35 9.93 -1.84 -8.91
N LEU A 36 11.19 -1.49 -8.60
CA LEU A 36 12.27 -2.46 -8.43
C LEU A 36 11.93 -3.44 -7.29
N ASP A 37 11.53 -2.92 -6.14
CA ASP A 37 11.12 -3.72 -4.98
C ASP A 37 9.96 -4.65 -5.35
N LEU A 38 8.94 -4.16 -6.06
CA LEU A 38 7.80 -4.98 -6.46
C LEU A 38 8.21 -6.07 -7.46
N SER A 39 9.02 -5.73 -8.46
CA SER A 39 9.52 -6.68 -9.47
C SER A 39 10.29 -7.84 -8.82
N ASP A 40 11.20 -7.52 -7.88
CA ASP A 40 11.99 -8.53 -7.17
C ASP A 40 11.12 -9.37 -6.22
N LEU A 41 10.18 -8.75 -5.50
CA LEU A 41 9.27 -9.46 -4.60
C LEU A 41 8.31 -10.40 -5.36
N GLU A 42 7.78 -9.97 -6.51
CA GLU A 42 6.92 -10.80 -7.34
C GLU A 42 7.68 -11.99 -7.93
N ARG A 43 8.91 -11.77 -8.40
CA ARG A 43 9.80 -12.86 -8.84
C ARG A 43 10.08 -13.85 -7.70
N ALA A 44 10.35 -13.35 -6.50
CA ALA A 44 10.63 -14.19 -5.33
C ALA A 44 9.38 -14.98 -4.89
N LEU A 45 8.19 -14.38 -4.96
CA LEU A 45 6.92 -15.03 -4.61
C LEU A 45 6.48 -16.09 -5.64
N ALA A 46 6.85 -15.89 -6.91
CA ALA A 46 6.58 -16.81 -8.02
C ALA A 46 7.56 -18.00 -8.08
N GLY A 47 8.72 -17.90 -7.43
CA GLY A 47 9.69 -18.99 -7.31
C GLY A 47 9.31 -20.05 -6.27
N ASP A 48 10.21 -21.03 -6.09
CA ASP A 48 10.10 -22.08 -5.06
C ASP A 48 10.36 -21.49 -3.66
N LEU A 49 9.30 -20.95 -3.07
CA LEU A 49 9.29 -20.42 -1.71
C LEU A 49 8.41 -21.28 -0.80
N ASP A 50 9.03 -22.26 -0.14
CA ASP A 50 8.35 -23.25 0.71
C ASP A 50 8.03 -22.76 2.13
N ASN A 51 8.70 -21.67 2.55
CA ASN A 51 8.47 -21.11 3.88
C ASN A 51 7.26 -20.14 3.86
N ALA A 52 6.16 -20.58 4.47
CA ALA A 52 4.92 -19.81 4.56
C ALA A 52 5.09 -18.45 5.27
N ASP A 53 5.94 -18.38 6.29
CA ASP A 53 6.18 -17.13 7.02
C ASP A 53 6.93 -16.11 6.14
N ILE A 54 7.93 -16.56 5.38
CA ILE A 54 8.66 -15.69 4.43
C ILE A 54 7.72 -15.24 3.32
N ARG A 55 6.88 -16.14 2.78
CA ARG A 55 5.85 -15.78 1.80
C ARG A 55 4.92 -14.69 2.32
N GLN A 56 4.49 -14.79 3.58
CA GLN A 56 3.63 -13.79 4.21
C GLN A 56 4.34 -12.44 4.39
N VAL A 57 5.63 -12.44 4.72
CA VAL A 57 6.44 -11.22 4.79
C VAL A 57 6.54 -10.57 3.41
N TYR A 58 6.91 -11.33 2.37
CA TYR A 58 7.05 -10.79 1.00
C TYR A 58 5.73 -10.25 0.45
N ALA A 59 4.62 -10.94 0.68
CA ALA A 59 3.30 -10.44 0.29
C ALA A 59 2.95 -9.12 1.00
N ASN A 60 3.33 -8.96 2.27
CA ASN A 60 3.14 -7.71 3.01
C ASN A 60 4.06 -6.59 2.54
N LEU A 61 5.31 -6.90 2.17
CA LEU A 61 6.24 -5.94 1.58
C LEU A 61 5.72 -5.47 0.21
N ALA A 62 5.29 -6.39 -0.65
CA ALA A 62 4.75 -6.05 -1.97
C ALA A 62 3.51 -5.15 -1.87
N LYS A 63 2.65 -5.40 -0.87
CA LYS A 63 1.53 -4.51 -0.53
C LYS A 63 2.00 -3.11 -0.10
N GLY A 64 3.04 -3.04 0.73
CA GLY A 64 3.68 -1.78 1.13
C GLY A 64 4.17 -1.01 -0.10
N SER A 65 4.92 -1.67 -0.98
CA SER A 65 5.47 -1.06 -2.19
C SER A 65 4.40 -0.56 -3.15
N ARG A 66 3.31 -1.31 -3.35
CA ARG A 66 2.16 -0.81 -4.14
C ARG A 66 1.53 0.45 -3.55
N ASN A 67 1.39 0.53 -2.23
CA ASN A 67 0.89 1.73 -1.56
C ASN A 67 1.87 2.91 -1.65
N HIS A 68 3.18 2.68 -1.53
CA HIS A 68 4.18 3.72 -1.72
C HIS A 68 4.20 4.22 -3.18
N LEU A 69 4.07 3.32 -4.15
CA LEU A 69 3.97 3.66 -5.57
C LEU A 69 2.76 4.56 -5.85
N ARG A 70 1.59 4.24 -5.26
CA ARG A 70 0.41 5.13 -5.28
C ARG A 70 0.72 6.51 -4.68
N ALA A 71 1.46 6.55 -3.56
CA ALA A 71 1.85 7.79 -2.91
C ALA A 71 2.72 8.67 -3.81
N PHE A 72 3.78 8.10 -4.40
CA PHE A 72 4.69 8.81 -5.28
C PHE A 72 3.98 9.28 -6.56
N SER A 73 3.19 8.40 -7.20
CA SER A 73 2.42 8.75 -8.40
C SER A 73 1.45 9.90 -8.13
N THR A 74 0.70 9.85 -7.02
CA THR A 74 -0.19 10.95 -6.61
C THR A 74 0.56 12.27 -6.44
N ARG A 75 1.75 12.24 -5.85
CA ARG A 75 2.56 13.44 -5.65
C ARG A 75 3.14 13.97 -6.96
N LEU A 76 3.54 13.10 -7.88
CA LEU A 76 4.00 13.49 -9.22
C LEU A 76 2.89 14.21 -9.99
N VAL A 77 1.68 13.64 -10.01
CA VAL A 77 0.52 14.28 -10.63
C VAL A 77 0.22 15.64 -9.99
N ALA A 78 0.33 15.75 -8.67
CA ALA A 78 0.16 17.03 -7.97
C ALA A 78 1.23 18.09 -8.30
N GLN A 79 2.41 17.67 -8.79
CA GLN A 79 3.44 18.56 -9.33
C GLN A 79 3.25 18.85 -10.84
N GLY A 80 2.20 18.32 -11.47
CA GLY A 80 2.01 18.41 -12.92
C GLY A 80 2.98 17.54 -13.73
N ALA A 81 3.61 16.56 -13.10
CA ALA A 81 4.56 15.66 -13.72
C ALA A 81 3.93 14.30 -14.04
N THR A 82 4.43 13.65 -15.09
CA THR A 82 4.08 12.28 -15.45
C THR A 82 5.24 11.35 -15.13
N TYR A 83 4.92 10.08 -14.87
CA TYR A 83 5.91 9.03 -14.64
C TYR A 83 5.67 7.89 -15.62
N THR A 84 6.74 7.41 -16.24
CA THR A 84 6.71 6.24 -17.12
C THR A 84 7.35 5.07 -16.38
N PRO A 85 6.64 3.95 -16.17
CA PRO A 85 7.19 2.79 -15.50
C PRO A 85 8.36 2.19 -16.29
N GLN A 86 9.34 1.64 -15.56
CA GLN A 86 10.57 1.10 -16.13
C GLN A 86 10.77 -0.40 -15.83
N HIS A 87 10.18 -0.90 -14.74
CA HIS A 87 10.34 -2.30 -14.32
C HIS A 87 9.01 -3.05 -14.20
N LEU A 88 7.89 -2.32 -14.22
CA LEU A 88 6.56 -2.88 -14.38
C LEU A 88 6.06 -2.65 -15.81
N GLU A 89 5.27 -3.60 -16.30
CA GLU A 89 4.47 -3.37 -17.50
C GLU A 89 3.52 -2.19 -17.29
N ALA A 90 3.33 -1.36 -18.33
CA ALA A 90 2.51 -0.16 -18.22
C ALA A 90 1.10 -0.45 -17.69
N ALA A 91 0.48 -1.55 -18.13
CA ALA A 91 -0.84 -1.96 -17.65
C ALA A 91 -0.85 -2.35 -16.16
N ALA A 92 0.22 -2.98 -15.66
CA ALA A 92 0.35 -3.35 -14.25
C ALA A 92 0.55 -2.12 -13.37
N TYR A 93 1.40 -1.18 -13.80
CA TYR A 93 1.56 0.12 -13.15
C TYR A 93 0.23 0.85 -13.04
N GLU A 94 -0.49 1.00 -14.16
CA GLU A 94 -1.78 1.69 -14.19
C GLU A 94 -2.82 1.02 -13.28
N ALA A 95 -2.88 -0.31 -13.28
CA ALA A 95 -3.77 -1.06 -12.39
C ALA A 95 -3.47 -0.80 -10.90
N ILE A 96 -2.19 -0.61 -10.53
CA ILE A 96 -1.79 -0.30 -9.15
C ILE A 96 -2.16 1.13 -8.78
N VAL A 97 -1.77 2.12 -9.60
CA VAL A 97 -1.92 3.54 -9.24
C VAL A 97 -3.36 4.05 -9.33
N SER A 98 -4.21 3.38 -10.12
CA SER A 98 -5.63 3.70 -10.24
C SER A 98 -6.54 2.99 -9.23
N SER A 99 -6.01 2.06 -8.44
CA SER A 99 -6.80 1.33 -7.43
C SER A 99 -6.76 2.00 -6.05
N ASP A 100 -7.71 1.62 -5.19
CA ASP A 100 -7.71 2.02 -3.78
C ASP A 100 -6.45 1.55 -3.02
N TRP A 101 -6.16 2.24 -1.93
CA TRP A 101 -5.10 1.90 -0.99
C TRP A 101 -5.36 0.55 -0.32
N GLU A 102 -4.34 -0.31 -0.32
CA GLU A 102 -4.42 -1.62 0.31
C GLU A 102 -4.29 -1.48 1.83
N ARG A 103 -5.33 -1.88 2.54
CA ARG A 103 -5.31 -1.92 4.01
C ARG A 103 -4.70 -3.24 4.48
N GLY A 104 -4.01 -3.21 5.62
CA GLY A 104 -3.64 -4.44 6.31
C GLY A 104 -4.89 -5.28 6.61
N PRO A 105 -4.74 -6.58 6.92
CA PRO A 105 -5.88 -7.36 7.37
C PRO A 105 -6.54 -6.57 8.50
N ALA A 106 -7.79 -6.11 8.26
CA ALA A 106 -8.63 -5.69 9.36
C ALA A 106 -8.55 -6.85 10.33
N ASN A 107 -8.03 -6.60 11.52
CA ASN A 107 -8.03 -7.59 12.57
C ASN A 107 -9.51 -7.92 12.77
N ALA A 108 -10.01 -8.95 12.08
CA ALA A 108 -11.32 -9.51 12.27
C ALA A 108 -11.21 -10.07 13.68
N GLY A 109 -11.55 -9.20 14.64
CA GLY A 109 -11.36 -9.45 16.04
C GLY A 109 -11.95 -10.82 16.32
N ARG A 110 -11.09 -11.78 16.64
CA ARG A 110 -11.46 -12.90 17.48
C ARG A 110 -11.72 -12.37 18.89
N GLY A 111 -12.68 -11.46 19.01
CA GLY A 111 -13.40 -11.15 20.22
C GLY A 111 -14.71 -11.91 20.11
N LYS A 112 -14.69 -13.16 20.56
CA LYS A 112 -15.92 -13.92 20.83
C LYS A 112 -16.57 -13.26 22.05
N GLY A 113 -17.26 -12.14 21.82
CA GLY A 113 -18.07 -11.46 22.81
C GLY A 113 -19.27 -12.34 23.14
N HIS A 114 -19.11 -13.21 24.13
CA HIS A 114 -20.21 -13.93 24.73
C HIS A 114 -21.14 -12.90 25.41
N GLY A 115 -22.34 -12.73 24.85
CA GLY A 115 -23.41 -12.06 25.55
C GLY A 115 -23.76 -12.82 26.82
N ARG A 116 -23.75 -12.12 27.95
CA ARG A 116 -24.56 -12.39 29.15
C ARG A 116 -24.87 -11.09 29.88
N ASP A 117 -26.11 -10.65 29.74
CA ASP A 117 -27.01 -10.24 30.81
C ASP A 117 -26.48 -9.28 31.90
N GLY A 118 -26.86 -8.01 31.78
CA GLY A 118 -26.78 -7.03 32.88
C GLY A 118 -27.96 -6.05 32.80
N ARG A 119 -29.05 -6.36 33.50
CA ARG A 119 -30.28 -5.54 33.58
C ARG A 119 -29.99 -4.22 34.29
N GLY A 120 -30.30 -3.10 33.64
CA GLY A 120 -30.37 -1.77 34.25
C GLY A 120 -31.66 -1.07 33.84
N ARG A 121 -32.62 -1.01 34.76
CA ARG A 121 -33.95 -0.39 34.58
C ARG A 121 -33.89 1.13 34.70
N GLY A 122 -34.69 1.82 33.88
CA GLY A 122 -35.19 3.19 34.11
C GLY A 122 -34.83 4.14 32.98
N GLY A 123 -35.74 4.87 32.33
CA GLY A 123 -37.18 4.99 32.47
C GLY A 123 -37.69 6.01 31.43
N ARG A 124 -38.95 5.80 31.00
CA ARG A 124 -39.96 6.76 30.51
C ARG A 124 -39.52 7.87 29.53
N GLY A 125 -40.09 7.83 28.33
CA GLY A 125 -40.33 9.00 27.48
C GLY A 125 -41.05 8.61 26.20
N GLN A 126 -42.22 9.21 25.95
CA GLN A 126 -43.11 9.02 24.79
C GLN A 126 -42.35 9.08 23.44
N GLY A 127 -42.71 8.40 22.35
CA GLY A 127 -44.04 8.02 21.87
C GLY A 127 -44.46 8.92 20.71
N CYS A 128 -44.10 8.57 19.48
CA CYS A 128 -44.91 8.77 18.27
C CYS A 128 -44.34 7.97 17.09
N GLY A 129 -45.03 6.89 16.73
CA GLY A 129 -44.99 6.34 15.39
C GLY A 129 -46.21 6.87 14.63
N ASN A 130 -46.04 7.19 13.35
CA ASN A 130 -46.77 6.67 12.19
C ASN A 130 -46.61 7.64 11.01
N GLY A 131 -46.29 7.15 9.80
CA GLY A 131 -46.34 7.99 8.59
C GLY A 131 -45.41 7.61 7.44
N CYS A 132 -45.54 6.38 6.96
CA CYS A 132 -45.20 6.00 5.59
C CYS A 132 -46.12 6.73 4.57
N GLY A 133 -45.61 7.06 3.38
CA GLY A 133 -46.45 7.39 2.22
C GLY A 133 -45.86 8.39 1.23
N ALA A 134 -45.53 7.91 0.04
CA ALA A 134 -45.21 8.68 -1.16
C ALA A 134 -46.42 9.47 -1.69
N GLY A 135 -46.14 10.58 -2.37
CA GLY A 135 -47.10 11.45 -3.05
C GLY A 135 -46.48 12.82 -3.31
#